data_AF-A0A3S9EFE2-F1
#
_entry.id   AF-A0A3S9EFE2-F1
#
_cell.length_a   1.000
_cell.length_b   1.000
_cell.length_c   1.000
_cell.angle_alpha   90.00
_cell.angle_beta   90.00
_cell.angle_gamma   90.00
#
_symmetry.space_group_name_H-M   'P 1'
#
loop_
_entity.id
_entity.type
_entity.pdbx_description
1 polymer ?
#
loop_
_entity_poly.entity_id
_entity_poly.type
_entity_poly.pdbx_seq_one_letter_code
_entity_poly.pdbx_strand_id
1 'polypeptide(L)'
;MNVFLMPAYEVVKLTDGMDVLRSLFPDGEANDLNFVMFSTSGTHGSYLTIEDVAASLGTVEPCKLTVLVIQPRVVRMLYGEVEITAEDVPYLLKLRESSKRVFAEQ
;
A
#
# COMPACT_ATOMS: atom_id res chain seq x y z
N MET A 1 -6.94 -24.69 30.20
CA MET A 1 -6.20 -24.65 28.92
C MET A 1 -6.62 -23.37 28.22
N ASN A 2 -5.83 -22.30 28.33
CA ASN A 2 -6.14 -21.05 27.62
C ASN A 2 -5.89 -21.28 26.14
N VAL A 3 -6.97 -21.42 25.38
CA VAL A 3 -6.90 -21.34 23.92
C VAL A 3 -6.65 -19.87 23.63
N PHE A 4 -5.38 -19.51 23.44
CA PHE A 4 -5.03 -18.25 22.79
C PHE A 4 -5.67 -18.30 21.40
N LEU A 5 -6.83 -17.65 21.25
CA LEU A 5 -7.46 -17.42 19.96
C LEU A 5 -6.51 -16.51 19.18
N MET A 6 -5.61 -17.10 18.40
CA MET A 6 -4.92 -16.35 17.36
C MET A 6 -6.01 -15.86 16.39
N PRO A 7 -6.04 -14.56 16.08
CA PRO A 7 -7.03 -14.04 15.13
C PRO A 7 -6.83 -14.75 13.79
N ALA A 8 -7.95 -15.07 13.12
CA ALA A 8 -7.94 -15.76 11.83
C ALA A 8 -7.29 -14.94 10.70
N TYR A 9 -7.02 -13.66 10.96
CA TYR A 9 -6.37 -12.72 10.07
C TYR A 9 -5.44 -11.79 10.85
N GLU A 10 -4.43 -11.26 10.19
CA GLU A 10 -3.46 -10.35 10.79
C GLU A 10 -3.59 -8.95 10.17
N VAL A 11 -3.68 -7.92 11.02
CA VAL A 11 -3.65 -6.52 10.60
C VAL A 11 -2.41 -5.87 11.20
N VAL A 12 -1.44 -5.56 10.35
CA VAL A 12 -0.12 -5.08 10.76
C VAL A 12 0.10 -3.68 10.24
N LYS A 13 0.71 -2.82 11.07
CA LYS A 13 1.17 -1.52 10.59
C LYS A 13 2.33 -1.72 9.61
N LEU A 14 2.23 -1.11 8.44
CA LEU A 14 3.32 -1.06 7.48
C LEU A 14 4.46 -0.24 8.08
N THR A 15 5.60 -0.91 8.21
CA THR A 15 6.89 -0.34 8.66
C THR A 15 7.79 -0.20 7.44
N ASP A 16 8.83 0.62 7.51
CA ASP A 16 9.85 0.76 6.46
C ASP A 16 9.36 1.29 5.08
N GLY A 17 8.12 1.80 5.01
CA GLY A 17 7.65 2.66 3.93
C GLY A 17 7.73 2.04 2.53
N MET A 18 8.37 2.76 1.60
CA MET A 18 8.53 2.33 0.21
C MET A 18 9.33 1.03 0.03
N ASP A 19 10.25 0.71 0.95
CA ASP A 19 11.06 -0.51 0.86
C ASP A 19 10.21 -1.77 0.96
N VAL A 20 9.17 -1.75 1.81
CA VAL A 20 8.20 -2.84 1.89
C VAL A 20 7.42 -2.98 0.58
N LEU A 21 6.97 -1.86 -0.01
CA LEU A 21 6.26 -1.92 -1.29
C LEU A 21 7.15 -2.49 -2.39
N ARG A 22 8.41 -2.06 -2.48
CA ARG A 22 9.37 -2.57 -3.47
C ARG A 22 9.75 -4.03 -3.23
N SER A 23 9.79 -4.48 -1.97
CA SER A 23 10.00 -5.89 -1.64
C SER A 23 8.82 -6.77 -2.04
N LEU A 24 7.58 -6.26 -1.93
CA LEU A 24 6.36 -7.01 -2.24
C LEU A 24 6.00 -6.95 -3.74
N PHE A 25 6.36 -5.85 -4.40
CA PHE A 25 6.03 -5.55 -5.79
C PHE A 25 7.27 -5.06 -6.56
N PRO A 26 8.31 -5.90 -6.74
CA PRO A 26 9.62 -5.48 -7.27
C PRO A 26 9.53 -4.77 -8.63
N ASP A 27 8.61 -5.21 -9.49
CA ASP A 27 8.43 -4.66 -10.84
C ASP A 27 7.34 -3.56 -10.91
N GLY A 28 6.82 -3.12 -9.77
CA GLY A 28 5.68 -2.20 -9.70
C GLY A 28 4.39 -2.82 -10.24
N GLU A 29 4.24 -4.14 -10.11
CA GLU A 29 3.06 -4.90 -10.55
C GLU A 29 2.52 -5.76 -9.42
N ALA A 30 1.21 -5.68 -9.20
CA ALA A 30 0.47 -6.62 -8.35
C ALA A 30 0.39 -8.01 -9.00
N ASN A 31 0.11 -9.02 -8.19
CA ASN A 31 -0.05 -10.40 -8.62
C ASN A 31 -1.14 -11.10 -7.81
N ASP A 32 -1.40 -12.36 -8.11
CA ASP A 32 -2.45 -13.15 -7.45
C ASP A 32 -2.24 -13.31 -5.93
N LEU A 33 -1.02 -13.08 -5.44
CA LEU A 33 -0.67 -13.23 -4.03
C LEU A 33 -0.89 -11.94 -3.25
N ASN A 34 -0.69 -10.77 -3.87
CA ASN A 34 -0.74 -9.47 -3.21
C ASN A 34 -1.28 -8.39 -4.16
N PHE A 35 -2.09 -7.48 -3.63
CA PHE A 35 -2.43 -6.22 -4.30
C PHE A 35 -2.43 -5.07 -3.29
N VAL A 36 -2.34 -3.83 -3.76
CA VAL A 36 -2.33 -2.65 -2.90
C VAL A 36 -3.44 -1.68 -3.28
N MET A 37 -4.07 -1.10 -2.26
CA MET A 37 -5.01 -0.01 -2.38
C MET A 37 -4.33 1.28 -1.94
N PHE A 38 -4.54 2.35 -2.70
CA PHE A 38 -4.02 3.68 -2.43
C PHE A 38 -5.14 4.59 -1.93
N SER A 39 -4.76 5.67 -1.24
CA SER A 39 -5.71 6.71 -0.80
C SER A 39 -6.82 6.17 0.10
N THR A 40 -6.54 5.04 0.76
CA THR A 40 -7.43 4.46 1.75
C THR A 40 -7.32 5.31 3.01
N SER A 41 -8.26 6.21 3.24
CA SER A 41 -8.29 6.88 4.53
C SER A 41 -8.64 5.86 5.63
N GLY A 42 -8.05 6.08 6.79
CA GLY A 42 -8.49 5.51 8.06
C GLY A 42 -8.48 6.61 9.11
N THR A 43 -8.56 6.26 10.38
CA THR A 43 -8.45 7.23 11.48
C THR A 43 -7.13 8.05 11.46
N HIS A 44 -6.10 7.58 10.75
CA HIS A 44 -4.75 8.18 10.72
C HIS A 44 -4.16 8.32 9.30
N GLY A 45 -4.99 8.33 8.24
CA GLY A 45 -4.52 8.40 6.84
C GLY A 45 -5.10 9.59 6.07
N SER A 46 -4.49 9.93 4.93
CA SER A 46 -4.98 10.99 4.05
C SER A 46 -5.77 10.41 2.87
N TYR A 47 -6.71 11.20 2.34
CA TYR A 47 -7.44 10.87 1.09
C TYR A 47 -6.68 11.33 -0.17
N LEU A 48 -5.40 11.67 -0.04
CA LEU A 48 -4.64 12.19 -1.17
C LEU A 48 -4.43 11.10 -2.22
N THR A 49 -4.72 11.45 -3.47
CA THR A 49 -4.38 10.60 -4.61
C THR A 49 -2.87 10.64 -4.88
N ILE A 50 -2.36 9.68 -5.66
CA ILE A 50 -0.96 9.72 -6.11
C ILE A 50 -0.70 11.03 -6.86
N GLU A 51 -1.68 11.49 -7.64
CA GLU A 51 -1.64 12.73 -8.40
C GLU A 51 -1.61 13.98 -7.49
N ASP A 52 -2.43 14.03 -6.43
CA ASP A 52 -2.43 15.14 -5.46
C ASP A 52 -1.08 15.24 -4.75
N VAL A 53 -0.53 14.09 -4.35
CA VAL A 53 0.78 14.06 -3.73
C VAL A 53 1.85 14.48 -4.73
N ALA A 54 1.82 13.95 -5.95
CA ALA A 54 2.77 14.28 -7.00
C ALA A 54 2.79 15.78 -7.33
N ALA A 55 1.62 16.44 -7.31
CA ALA A 55 1.51 17.89 -7.50
C ALA A 55 2.11 18.70 -6.35
N SER A 56 2.24 18.11 -5.16
CA SER A 56 2.77 18.75 -3.95
C SER A 56 4.29 18.53 -3.78
N LEU A 57 4.85 17.54 -4.47
CA LEU A 57 6.30 17.29 -4.52
C LEU A 57 7.04 18.53 -5.07
N GLY A 58 8.15 18.89 -4.45
CA GLY A 58 8.87 20.16 -4.68
C GLY A 58 8.44 21.36 -3.82
N THR A 59 7.27 21.32 -3.16
CA THR A 59 6.84 22.35 -2.20
C THR A 59 6.87 21.88 -0.74
N VAL A 60 6.49 20.63 -0.52
CA VAL A 60 6.53 19.95 0.78
C VAL A 60 7.10 18.55 0.53
N GLU A 61 8.40 18.36 0.67
CA GLU A 61 9.04 17.04 0.55
C GLU A 61 9.62 16.57 1.88
N PRO A 62 9.52 15.26 2.21
CA PRO A 62 8.75 14.21 1.51
C PRO A 62 7.25 14.29 1.82
N CYS A 63 6.41 13.85 0.88
CA CYS A 63 4.97 13.72 1.11
C CYS A 63 4.58 12.29 1.48
N LYS A 64 3.51 12.14 2.24
CA LYS A 64 3.02 10.85 2.71
C LYS A 64 1.79 10.39 1.93
N LEU A 65 1.83 9.14 1.47
CA LEU A 65 0.72 8.47 0.81
C LEU A 65 0.23 7.30 1.66
N THR A 66 -1.06 7.26 1.97
CA THR A 66 -1.64 6.12 2.70
C THR A 66 -1.88 4.93 1.77
N VAL A 67 -1.46 3.75 2.23
CA VAL A 67 -1.57 2.49 1.49
C VAL A 67 -2.13 1.37 2.37
N LEU A 68 -2.81 0.43 1.72
CA LEU A 68 -3.29 -0.81 2.30
C LEU A 68 -2.89 -1.97 1.39
N VAL A 69 -1.95 -2.80 1.82
CA VAL A 69 -1.56 -4.02 1.11
C VAL A 69 -2.43 -5.17 1.60
N ILE A 70 -3.06 -5.88 0.67
CA ILE A 70 -3.86 -7.07 0.94
C ILE A 70 -3.08 -8.30 0.49
N GLN A 71 -2.97 -9.30 1.37
CA GLN A 71 -2.25 -10.55 1.13
C GLN A 71 -3.18 -11.74 1.40
N PRO A 72 -4.06 -12.11 0.44
CA PRO A 72 -5.10 -13.11 0.66
C PRO A 72 -4.56 -14.48 1.09
N ARG A 73 -3.41 -14.90 0.55
CA ARG A 73 -2.86 -16.24 0.78
C ARG A 73 -2.48 -16.53 2.24
N VAL A 74 -2.04 -15.49 2.95
CA VAL A 74 -1.65 -15.52 4.37
C VAL A 74 -2.66 -14.80 5.27
N VAL A 75 -3.78 -14.37 4.70
CA VAL A 75 -4.88 -13.67 5.40
C VAL A 75 -4.37 -12.47 6.21
N ARG A 76 -3.57 -11.61 5.55
CA ARG A 76 -2.91 -10.46 6.18
C ARG A 76 -3.20 -9.16 5.45
N MET A 77 -3.30 -8.08 6.22
CA MET A 77 -3.36 -6.71 5.72
C MET A 77 -2.24 -5.87 6.32
N LEU A 78 -1.51 -5.13 5.49
CA LEU A 78 -0.52 -4.14 5.93
C LEU A 78 -1.07 -2.74 5.67
N TYR A 79 -1.20 -1.92 6.71
CA TYR A 79 -1.74 -0.55 6.56
C TYR A 79 -0.73 0.49 7.05
N GLY A 80 -0.60 1.60 6.33
CA GLY A 80 0.28 2.67 6.79
C GLY A 80 0.49 3.77 5.76
N GLU A 81 1.49 4.58 6.02
CA GLU A 81 1.92 5.66 5.14
C GLU A 81 3.28 5.32 4.55
N VAL A 82 3.47 5.66 3.28
CA VAL A 82 4.77 5.62 2.63
C VAL A 82 5.19 7.04 2.28
N GLU A 83 6.45 7.37 2.55
CA GLU A 83 7.05 8.61 2.07
C GLU A 83 7.40 8.44 0.60
N ILE A 84 6.94 9.37 -0.23
CA ILE A 84 7.09 9.29 -1.68
C ILE A 84 7.86 10.49 -2.22
N THR A 85 8.72 10.21 -3.19
CA THR A 85 9.48 11.19 -3.97
C THR A 85 8.95 11.23 -5.40
N ALA A 86 9.42 12.19 -6.20
CA ALA A 86 9.00 12.32 -7.60
C ALA A 86 9.36 11.09 -8.44
N GLU A 87 10.44 10.39 -8.08
CA GLU A 87 10.91 9.18 -8.76
C GLU A 87 10.02 7.96 -8.51
N ASP A 88 9.25 7.96 -7.40
CA ASP A 88 8.35 6.87 -7.04
C ASP A 88 7.03 6.92 -7.81
N VAL A 89 6.63 8.09 -8.32
CA VAL A 89 5.30 8.31 -8.93
C VAL A 89 5.03 7.35 -10.10
N PRO A 90 5.93 7.16 -11.10
CA PRO A 90 5.68 6.22 -12.19
C PRO A 90 5.49 4.77 -11.71
N TYR A 91 6.25 4.35 -10.69
CA TYR A 91 6.14 3.03 -10.08
C TYR A 91 4.78 2.85 -9.40
N LEU A 92 4.34 3.83 -8.62
CA LEU A 92 3.07 3.77 -7.88
C LEU A 92 1.85 3.77 -8.82
N LEU A 93 1.90 4.55 -9.90
CA LEU A 93 0.85 4.56 -10.92
C LEU A 93 0.72 3.20 -11.61
N LYS A 94 1.86 2.59 -11.98
CA LYS A 94 1.89 1.24 -12.56
C LYS A 94 1.31 0.19 -11.59
N LEU A 95 1.70 0.29 -10.33
CA LEU A 95 1.25 -0.62 -9.27
C LEU A 95 -0.25 -0.47 -8.98
N ARG A 96 -0.79 0.75 -9.05
CA ARG A 96 -2.23 1.01 -8.93
C ARG A 96 -3.02 0.31 -10.02
N GLU A 97 -2.61 0.46 -11.28
CA GLU A 97 -3.37 -0.11 -12.41
C GLU A 97 -3.32 -1.64 -12.41
N SER A 98 -2.18 -2.24 -12.07
CA SER A 98 -2.09 -3.69 -11.89
C SER A 98 -2.91 -4.19 -10.69
N SER A 99 -2.89 -3.47 -9.56
CA SER A 99 -3.68 -3.84 -8.37
C SER A 99 -5.19 -3.81 -8.63
N LYS A 100 -5.69 -2.83 -9.39
CA LYS A 100 -7.11 -2.78 -9.80
C LYS A 100 -7.52 -4.00 -10.62
N ARG A 101 -6.63 -4.48 -11.51
CA ARG A 101 -6.88 -5.64 -12.35
C ARG A 101 -7.03 -6.91 -11.51
N VAL A 102 -6.05 -7.16 -10.63
CA VAL A 102 -6.09 -8.31 -9.70
C VAL A 102 -7.36 -8.27 -8.85
N PHE A 103 -7.71 -7.10 -8.32
CA PHE A 103 -8.93 -6.94 -7.52
C PHE A 103 -10.22 -7.24 -8.30
N ALA A 104 -10.29 -6.82 -9.57
CA ALA A 104 -11.47 -7.05 -10.41
C ALA A 104 -11.62 -8.51 -10.87
N GLU A 105 -10.55 -9.30 -10.81
CA GLU A 105 -10.51 -10.71 -11.22
C GLU A 105 -10.79 -11.68 -10.05
N GLN A 106 -10.93 -11.17 -8.81
CA GLN A 106 -11.33 -11.97 -7.63
C GLN A 106 -12.84 -12.13 -7.50
#